data_AF-A0A424WFC6-F1
#
_entry.id   AF-A0A424WFC6-F1
#
_cell.length_a   1.000
_cell.length_b   1.000
_cell.length_c   1.000
_cell.angle_alpha   90.00
_cell.angle_beta   90.00
_cell.angle_gamma   90.00
#
_symmetry.space_group_name_H-M   'P 1'
#
loop_
_entity.id
_entity.type
_entity.pdbx_description
1 polymer ?
#
loop_
_entity_poly.entity_id
_entity_poly.type
_entity_poly.pdbx_seq_one_letter_code
_entity_poly.pdbx_strand_id
1 'polypeptide(L)'
;MTEPLAKPPRKNPIARTRQPTLPPGWRSRSALGLTAAAAEGRFDLQTCADCGAVQYPPREVCGQCLSEHLPWRPADPSGVLLVSTTLHHSNDLYFRERLPWRVGTVRMTAGPSVVAHVHQDCADGDRVRLALKLDRSGQAVMIALPERNTPNMEDDKTLRETSCDPKFRRALVTDGKSAVGQAVARALLDAGCPTVFLGDPQAWKRDAAYDALAADPRVQAVVLDVTDTDSVERVAASIGGKVEILVNTADLEREGGLLNRKDVNTARDAMDVNVLGLMRLAQSFGPALCGRAADGVNSATAWVNVLSIYAHMNLPSRGMWSASKAAALSLAQCLRAEMRGAGVRVVNVFPGPVDHEWEQRTPPPRVAPAAIATAIVRALKDGIEDVYVGDVAQEFRARLAENPKGLERELGA
;
A
#
# COMPACT_ATOMS: atom_id res chain seq x y z
N MET A 1 26.31 3.52 -9.65
CA MET A 1 25.46 2.34 -9.79
C MET A 1 25.19 1.81 -8.40
N THR A 2 23.92 1.65 -8.05
CA THR A 2 23.47 1.18 -6.74
C THR A 2 24.05 -0.19 -6.43
N GLU A 3 24.72 -0.31 -5.28
CA GLU A 3 25.20 -1.60 -4.78
C GLU A 3 24.01 -2.47 -4.33
N PRO A 4 24.01 -3.80 -4.61
CA PRO A 4 22.97 -4.69 -4.13
C PRO A 4 22.85 -4.66 -2.61
N LEU A 5 21.61 -4.64 -2.11
CA LEU A 5 21.34 -4.71 -0.68
C LEU A 5 21.84 -6.05 -0.12
N ALA A 6 22.72 -5.99 0.88
CA ALA A 6 23.12 -7.18 1.63
C ALA A 6 21.98 -7.66 2.52
N LYS A 7 21.86 -8.98 2.69
CA LYS A 7 20.86 -9.57 3.60
C LYS A 7 21.11 -9.03 5.02
N PRO A 8 20.08 -8.47 5.70
CA PRO A 8 20.27 -7.91 7.03
C PRO A 8 20.74 -8.98 8.03
N PRO A 9 21.67 -8.64 8.95
CA PRO A 9 22.04 -9.55 10.03
C PRO A 9 20.83 -9.80 10.94
N ARG A 10 20.84 -10.93 11.66
CA ARG A 10 19.80 -11.21 12.67
C ARG A 10 19.84 -10.12 13.74
N LYS A 11 18.66 -9.57 14.09
CA LYS A 11 18.54 -8.58 15.15
C LYS A 11 19.05 -9.17 16.47
N ASN A 12 19.91 -8.43 17.17
CA ASN A 12 20.34 -8.79 18.51
C ASN A 12 19.17 -8.56 19.48
N PRO A 13 18.60 -9.60 20.11
CA PRO A 13 17.42 -9.46 20.97
C PRO A 13 17.70 -8.69 22.28
N ILE A 14 18.98 -8.54 22.65
CA ILE A 14 19.40 -7.82 23.87
C ILE A 14 19.55 -6.31 23.58
N ALA A 15 19.74 -5.92 22.31
CA ALA A 15 19.86 -4.52 21.95
C ALA A 15 18.51 -3.81 22.10
N ARG A 16 18.52 -2.63 22.73
CA ARG A 16 17.31 -1.81 22.91
C ARG A 16 16.72 -1.48 21.52
N THR A 17 15.44 -1.80 21.33
CA THR A 17 14.69 -1.36 20.15
C THR A 17 14.67 0.17 20.15
N ARG A 18 15.12 0.78 19.04
CA ARG A 18 15.09 2.24 18.87
C ARG A 18 13.63 2.69 18.82
N GLN A 19 13.37 3.93 19.20
CA GLN A 19 12.05 4.51 18.92
C GLN A 19 11.98 4.89 17.43
N PRO A 20 10.85 4.67 16.75
CA PRO A 20 10.69 5.11 15.38
C PRO A 20 10.72 6.64 15.35
N THR A 21 11.73 7.21 14.71
CA THR A 21 11.72 8.62 14.31
C THR A 21 10.93 8.75 13.01
N LEU A 22 10.13 9.81 12.87
CA LEU A 22 9.42 10.15 11.64
C LEU A 22 9.92 11.48 11.07
N PRO A 23 9.85 11.68 9.74
CA PRO A 23 10.17 12.97 9.14
C PRO A 23 9.15 14.04 9.57
N PRO A 24 9.49 15.34 9.41
CA PRO A 24 8.57 16.44 9.71
C PRO A 24 7.24 16.33 8.98
N GLY A 25 6.15 16.20 9.75
CA GLY A 25 4.83 15.86 9.22
C GLY A 25 3.92 17.04 8.87
N TRP A 26 4.22 18.27 9.29
CA TRP A 26 3.36 19.42 9.01
C TRP A 26 3.39 19.81 7.53
N ARG A 27 2.21 19.92 6.93
CA ARG A 27 1.97 20.33 5.55
C ARG A 27 0.77 21.26 5.50
N SER A 28 0.74 22.18 4.54
CA SER A 28 -0.46 22.98 4.27
C SER A 28 -1.58 22.10 3.73
N ARG A 29 -2.83 22.58 3.82
CA ARG A 29 -3.99 21.88 3.27
C ARG A 29 -3.85 21.63 1.77
N SER A 30 -3.37 22.61 1.01
CA SER A 30 -3.11 22.46 -0.43
C SER A 30 -2.00 21.43 -0.71
N ALA A 31 -0.97 21.30 0.14
CA ALA A 31 0.04 20.27 -0.03
C ALA A 31 -0.47 18.84 0.16
N LEU A 32 -1.63 18.63 0.80
CA LEU A 32 -2.26 17.30 0.89
C LEU A 32 -2.68 16.75 -0.48
N GLY A 33 -2.85 17.59 -1.50
CA GLY A 33 -3.10 17.13 -2.86
C GLY A 33 -1.93 16.34 -3.45
N LEU A 34 -0.68 16.71 -3.13
CA LEU A 34 0.49 15.90 -3.47
C LEU A 34 0.44 14.55 -2.75
N THR A 35 0.09 14.55 -1.46
CA THR A 35 -0.05 13.32 -0.66
C THR A 35 -1.12 12.41 -1.24
N ALA A 36 -2.26 12.96 -1.65
CA ALA A 36 -3.33 12.19 -2.30
C ALA A 36 -2.88 11.56 -3.63
N ALA A 37 -2.14 12.31 -4.45
CA ALA A 37 -1.58 11.78 -5.70
C ALA A 37 -0.54 10.68 -5.44
N ALA A 38 0.39 10.91 -4.51
CA ALA A 38 1.42 9.95 -4.12
C ALA A 38 0.82 8.65 -3.56
N ALA A 39 -0.25 8.75 -2.76
CA ALA A 39 -0.97 7.63 -2.18
C ALA A 39 -1.59 6.67 -3.21
N GLU A 40 -1.83 7.15 -4.42
CA GLU A 40 -2.34 6.37 -5.56
C GLU A 40 -1.25 6.11 -6.63
N GLY A 41 0.01 6.50 -6.38
CA GLY A 41 1.11 6.36 -7.33
C GLY A 41 1.04 7.30 -8.54
N ARG A 42 0.28 8.40 -8.43
CA ARG A 42 0.11 9.41 -9.49
C ARG A 42 1.10 10.56 -9.31
N PHE A 43 1.50 11.17 -10.44
CA PHE A 43 2.34 12.36 -10.45
C PHE A 43 1.51 13.56 -10.89
N ASP A 44 0.82 14.17 -9.93
CA ASP A 44 -0.05 15.32 -10.17
C ASP A 44 0.54 16.59 -9.57
N LEU A 45 0.38 17.69 -10.30
CA LEU A 45 0.65 19.04 -9.81
C LEU A 45 -0.56 19.94 -10.09
N GLN A 46 -0.67 21.02 -9.32
CA GLN A 46 -1.65 22.05 -9.62
C GLN A 46 -1.31 22.70 -10.96
N THR A 47 -2.29 22.72 -11.87
CA THR A 47 -2.15 23.39 -13.17
C THR A 47 -3.26 24.41 -13.30
N CYS A 48 -2.90 25.68 -13.45
CA CYS A 48 -3.90 26.75 -13.55
C CYS A 48 -4.82 26.53 -14.75
N ALA A 49 -6.12 26.53 -14.52
CA ALA A 49 -7.11 26.33 -15.58
C ALA A 49 -7.11 27.49 -16.60
N ASP A 50 -6.73 28.70 -16.15
CA ASP A 50 -6.84 29.91 -16.97
C ASP A 50 -5.58 30.20 -17.78
N CYS A 51 -4.39 30.07 -17.19
CA CYS A 51 -3.13 30.37 -17.86
C CYS A 51 -2.25 29.14 -18.16
N GLY A 52 -2.67 27.94 -17.72
CA GLY A 52 -1.92 26.70 -17.94
C GLY A 52 -0.64 26.56 -17.09
N ALA A 53 -0.28 27.55 -16.27
CA ALA A 53 0.94 27.50 -15.48
C ALA A 53 0.88 26.38 -14.41
N VAL A 54 1.87 25.49 -14.42
CA VAL A 54 2.06 24.45 -13.40
C VAL A 54 2.67 25.06 -12.14
N GLN A 55 2.10 24.76 -10.98
CA GLN A 55 2.47 25.36 -9.70
C GLN A 55 3.29 24.38 -8.86
N TYR A 56 4.41 24.87 -8.36
CA TYR A 56 5.15 24.25 -7.25
C TYR A 56 5.90 25.34 -6.44
N PRO A 57 5.91 25.27 -5.10
CA PRO A 57 5.08 24.41 -4.25
C PRO A 57 3.58 24.66 -4.47
N PRO A 58 2.68 23.79 -3.96
CA PRO A 58 1.23 24.00 -4.06
C PRO A 58 0.79 25.32 -3.42
N ARG A 59 -0.22 25.97 -4.01
CA ARG A 59 -0.72 27.31 -3.65
C ARG A 59 -2.25 27.34 -3.66
N GLU A 60 -2.81 28.36 -3.01
CA GLU A 60 -4.24 28.68 -3.10
C GLU A 60 -4.58 29.52 -4.35
N VAL A 61 -3.60 30.26 -4.88
CA VAL A 61 -3.75 31.09 -6.10
C VAL A 61 -2.55 30.91 -7.03
N CYS A 62 -2.80 31.05 -8.34
CA CYS A 62 -1.78 30.92 -9.37
C CYS A 62 -0.70 31.99 -9.19
N GLY A 63 0.58 31.58 -9.19
CA GLY A 63 1.71 32.50 -9.09
C GLY A 63 1.92 33.39 -10.33
N GLN A 64 1.18 33.15 -11.42
CA GLN A 64 1.33 33.88 -12.68
C GLN A 64 0.16 34.81 -12.99
N CYS A 65 -1.09 34.33 -12.91
CA CYS A 65 -2.29 35.13 -13.22
C CYS A 65 -3.21 35.40 -12.02
N LEU A 66 -2.85 34.95 -10.81
CA LEU A 66 -3.64 35.08 -9.58
C LEU A 66 -5.02 34.39 -9.57
N SER A 67 -5.32 33.56 -10.58
CA SER A 67 -6.51 32.70 -10.58
C SER A 67 -6.53 31.73 -9.40
N GLU A 68 -7.70 31.52 -8.81
CA GLU A 68 -7.97 30.50 -7.78
C GLU A 68 -8.27 29.11 -8.38
N HIS A 69 -8.44 29.00 -9.69
CA HIS A 69 -8.74 27.75 -10.38
C HIS A 69 -7.47 26.92 -10.61
N LEU A 70 -7.03 26.22 -9.55
CA LEU A 70 -5.85 25.36 -9.54
C LEU A 70 -6.19 23.87 -9.37
N PRO A 71 -6.82 23.22 -10.37
CA PRO A 71 -7.06 21.77 -10.31
C PRO A 71 -5.76 20.99 -10.31
N TRP A 72 -5.78 19.84 -9.62
CA TRP A 72 -4.72 18.83 -9.70
C TRP A 72 -4.84 18.09 -11.03
N ARG A 73 -3.76 18.05 -11.80
CA ARG A 73 -3.70 17.37 -13.09
C ARG A 73 -2.42 16.56 -13.19
N PRO A 74 -2.42 15.47 -13.98
CA PRO A 74 -1.19 14.76 -14.32
C PRO A 74 -0.17 15.73 -14.91
N ALA A 75 1.05 15.69 -14.39
CA ALA A 75 2.17 16.50 -14.87
C ALA A 75 3.26 15.60 -15.45
N ASP A 76 4.00 16.11 -16.45
CA ASP A 76 5.18 15.43 -16.97
C ASP A 76 6.26 15.35 -15.87
N PRO A 77 6.65 14.14 -15.42
CA PRO A 77 7.63 13.97 -14.36
C PRO A 77 9.08 14.16 -14.83
N SER A 78 9.33 14.41 -16.12
CA SER A 78 10.68 14.58 -16.64
C SER A 78 11.30 15.94 -16.26
N GLY A 79 12.62 15.97 -16.13
CA GLY A 79 13.36 17.19 -15.87
C GLY A 79 14.87 17.02 -15.98
N VAL A 80 15.60 18.07 -15.62
CA VAL A 80 17.06 18.09 -15.54
C VAL A 80 17.47 18.40 -14.10
N LEU A 81 18.32 17.55 -13.51
CA LEU A 81 18.90 17.81 -12.20
C LEU A 81 19.92 18.93 -12.33
N LEU A 82 19.60 20.13 -11.84
CA LEU A 82 20.47 21.29 -12.00
C LEU A 82 21.70 21.20 -11.11
N VAL A 83 21.47 20.84 -9.85
CA VAL A 83 22.50 20.73 -8.82
C VAL A 83 22.03 19.81 -7.72
N SER A 84 22.94 19.01 -7.16
CA SER A 84 22.72 18.22 -5.97
C SER A 84 23.69 18.58 -4.86
N THR A 85 23.25 18.41 -3.62
CA THR A 85 24.06 18.60 -2.42
C THR A 85 23.83 17.46 -1.44
N THR A 86 24.83 17.18 -0.63
CA THR A 86 24.79 16.11 0.37
C THR A 86 24.79 16.72 1.76
N LEU A 87 23.72 16.46 2.51
CA LEU A 87 23.62 16.81 3.92
C LEU A 87 24.46 15.81 4.73
N HIS A 88 25.44 16.33 5.47
CA HIS A 88 26.28 15.56 6.40
C HIS A 88 25.95 15.83 7.87
N HIS A 89 25.05 16.78 8.13
CA HIS A 89 24.59 17.13 9.47
C HIS A 89 23.12 17.56 9.43
N SER A 90 22.35 17.20 10.45
CA SER A 90 20.96 17.63 10.62
C SER A 90 20.60 17.72 12.09
N ASN A 91 19.84 18.76 12.45
CA ASN A 91 19.25 18.91 13.78
C ASN A 91 17.98 18.05 13.95
N ASP A 92 17.40 17.61 12.84
CA ASP A 92 16.25 16.72 12.85
C ASP A 92 16.70 15.27 13.08
N LEU A 93 16.13 14.62 14.10
CA LEU A 93 16.50 13.26 14.51
C LEU A 93 16.31 12.24 13.38
N TYR A 94 15.24 12.37 12.59
CA TYR A 94 14.95 11.46 11.49
C TYR A 94 16.09 11.47 10.48
N PHE A 95 16.42 12.66 9.96
CA PHE A 95 17.47 12.80 8.95
C PHE A 95 18.84 12.48 9.52
N ARG A 96 19.12 12.85 10.78
CA ARG A 96 20.40 12.59 11.45
C ARG A 96 20.77 11.11 11.49
N GLU A 97 19.80 10.22 11.67
CA GLU A 97 20.03 8.77 11.66
C GLU A 97 20.27 8.18 10.26
N ARG A 98 20.08 8.98 9.21
CA ARG A 98 20.07 8.55 7.79
C ARG A 98 21.12 9.26 6.93
N LEU A 99 21.95 10.09 7.55
CA LEU A 99 23.06 10.79 6.87
C LEU A 99 24.09 9.77 6.35
N PRO A 100 24.79 10.08 5.24
CA PRO A 100 24.62 11.26 4.38
C PRO A 100 23.32 11.21 3.56
N TRP A 101 22.66 12.36 3.39
CA TRP A 101 21.37 12.48 2.71
C TRP A 101 21.46 13.41 1.50
N ARG A 102 21.11 12.93 0.30
CA ARG A 102 21.25 13.70 -0.95
C ARG A 102 19.94 14.39 -1.33
N VAL A 103 20.02 15.69 -1.60
CA VAL A 103 18.92 16.53 -2.09
C VAL A 103 19.39 17.37 -3.26
N GLY A 104 18.47 17.80 -4.11
CA GLY A 104 18.82 18.59 -5.29
C GLY A 104 17.64 19.35 -5.87
N THR A 105 17.96 20.26 -6.78
CA THR A 105 16.97 21.07 -7.49
C THR A 105 16.82 20.54 -8.90
N VAL A 106 15.60 20.13 -9.27
CA VAL A 106 15.27 19.64 -10.62
C VAL A 106 14.46 20.70 -11.35
N ARG A 107 14.90 21.11 -12.53
CA ARG A 107 14.09 21.89 -13.46
C ARG A 107 13.20 20.92 -14.24
N MET A 108 11.90 20.98 -13.98
CA MET A 108 10.94 20.15 -14.69
C MET A 108 10.70 20.64 -16.10
N THR A 109 10.45 19.72 -17.03
CA THR A 109 9.95 20.03 -18.37
C THR A 109 8.58 20.73 -18.30
N ALA A 110 7.77 20.38 -17.28
CA ALA A 110 6.50 21.01 -16.97
C ALA A 110 6.60 22.49 -16.52
N GLY A 111 7.80 23.03 -16.33
CA GLY A 111 8.03 24.46 -16.03
C GLY A 111 8.71 24.75 -14.68
N PRO A 112 8.14 24.32 -13.52
CA PRO A 112 8.67 24.72 -12.22
C PRO A 112 10.01 24.05 -11.89
N SER A 113 10.72 24.63 -10.92
CA SER A 113 11.83 23.95 -10.23
C SER A 113 11.35 23.33 -8.94
N VAL A 114 11.74 22.10 -8.69
CA VAL A 114 11.36 21.35 -7.50
C VAL A 114 12.57 20.94 -6.69
N VAL A 115 12.40 20.87 -5.37
CA VAL A 115 13.40 20.26 -4.49
C VAL A 115 13.02 18.79 -4.31
N ALA A 116 13.97 17.90 -4.60
CA ALA A 116 13.77 16.46 -4.54
C ALA A 116 14.92 15.79 -3.80
N HIS A 117 14.63 14.64 -3.20
CA HIS A 117 15.66 13.67 -2.85
C HIS A 117 16.35 13.17 -4.12
N VAL A 118 17.65 12.96 -4.09
CA VAL A 118 18.41 12.57 -5.29
C VAL A 118 18.88 11.14 -5.13
N HIS A 119 18.43 10.28 -6.03
CA HIS A 119 18.89 8.89 -6.09
C HIS A 119 20.39 8.83 -6.34
N GLN A 120 21.07 7.83 -5.77
CA GLN A 120 22.53 7.78 -5.82
C GLN A 120 23.12 7.71 -7.24
N ASP A 121 22.37 7.14 -8.17
CA ASP A 121 22.76 6.99 -9.58
C ASP A 121 22.53 8.24 -10.45
N CYS A 122 22.08 9.36 -9.87
CA CYS A 122 21.95 10.64 -10.57
C CYS A 122 23.17 11.55 -10.32
N ALA A 123 23.60 12.26 -11.37
CA ALA A 123 24.61 13.31 -11.33
C ALA A 123 24.04 14.67 -11.79
N ASP A 124 24.74 15.73 -11.44
CA ASP A 124 24.36 17.10 -11.83
C ASP A 124 24.45 17.25 -13.36
N GLY A 125 23.40 17.82 -13.95
CA GLY A 125 23.23 17.95 -15.40
C GLY A 125 22.46 16.79 -16.05
N ASP A 126 22.21 15.68 -15.33
CA ASP A 126 21.51 14.54 -15.89
C ASP A 126 20.03 14.84 -16.16
N ARG A 127 19.49 14.20 -17.21
CA ARG A 127 18.04 14.04 -17.35
C ARG A 127 17.54 13.05 -16.31
N VAL A 128 16.52 13.46 -15.56
CA VAL A 128 15.95 12.69 -14.47
C VAL A 128 14.44 12.55 -14.65
N ARG A 129 13.90 11.47 -14.07
CA ARG A 129 12.48 11.26 -13.90
C ARG A 129 12.13 11.45 -12.44
N LEU A 130 11.23 12.37 -12.13
CA LEU A 130 10.72 12.55 -10.79
C LEU A 130 9.70 11.47 -10.46
N ALA A 131 9.80 10.93 -9.25
CA ALA A 131 8.76 10.13 -8.63
C ALA A 131 8.16 10.91 -7.47
N LEU A 132 6.84 10.86 -7.33
CA LEU A 132 6.12 11.36 -6.17
C LEU A 132 5.79 10.15 -5.29
N LYS A 133 6.45 10.04 -4.13
CA LYS A 133 6.28 8.92 -3.20
C LYS A 133 5.87 9.42 -1.82
N LEU A 134 5.33 8.52 -0.99
CA LEU A 134 5.05 8.81 0.40
C LEU A 134 6.27 8.47 1.27
N ASP A 135 6.65 9.40 2.14
CA ASP A 135 7.62 9.13 3.21
C ASP A 135 7.00 8.27 4.32
N ARG A 136 7.81 7.94 5.33
CA ARG A 136 7.37 7.15 6.51
C ARG A 136 6.28 7.84 7.34
N SER A 137 6.17 9.17 7.26
CA SER A 137 5.08 9.91 7.91
C SER A 137 3.82 9.95 7.03
N GLY A 138 3.81 9.32 5.85
CA GLY A 138 2.71 9.39 4.90
C GLY A 138 2.56 10.76 4.25
N GLN A 139 3.65 11.51 4.08
CA GLN A 139 3.65 12.77 3.35
C GLN A 139 4.32 12.62 2.00
N ALA A 140 3.82 13.33 0.99
CA ALA A 140 4.44 13.32 -0.33
C ALA A 140 5.84 13.94 -0.30
N VAL A 141 6.77 13.24 -0.94
CA VAL A 141 8.13 13.67 -1.23
C VAL A 141 8.46 13.39 -2.68
N MET A 142 9.28 14.25 -3.27
CA MET A 142 9.78 14.05 -4.63
C MET A 142 11.15 13.37 -4.58
N ILE A 143 11.35 12.41 -5.49
CA ILE A 143 12.62 11.70 -5.66
C ILE A 143 13.03 11.82 -7.13
N ALA A 144 14.21 12.37 -7.38
CA ALA A 144 14.83 12.39 -8.70
C ALA A 144 15.51 11.04 -8.97
N LEU A 145 14.96 10.30 -9.93
CA LEU A 145 15.46 9.02 -10.40
C LEU A 145 16.17 9.18 -11.74
N PRO A 146 17.14 8.32 -12.06
CA PRO A 146 17.67 8.18 -13.41
C PRO A 146 16.54 8.03 -14.44
N GLU A 147 16.76 8.55 -15.66
CA GLU A 147 15.77 8.47 -16.75
C GLU A 147 15.34 7.02 -17.05
N ARG A 148 16.27 6.07 -16.92
CA ARG A 148 16.03 4.62 -17.06
C ARG A 148 16.35 3.90 -15.77
N ASN A 149 15.62 2.82 -15.48
CA ASN A 149 15.88 2.00 -14.31
C ASN A 149 17.30 1.42 -14.38
N THR A 150 18.04 1.54 -13.29
CA THR A 150 19.39 0.99 -13.13
C THR A 150 19.34 -0.33 -12.36
N PRO A 151 20.34 -1.23 -12.53
CA PRO A 151 20.43 -2.43 -11.72
C PRO A 151 20.42 -2.09 -10.22
N ASN A 152 19.60 -2.82 -9.45
CA ASN A 152 19.44 -2.64 -8.01
C ASN A 152 18.94 -1.26 -7.55
N MET A 153 18.36 -0.43 -8.44
CA MET A 153 17.81 0.89 -8.06
C MET A 153 16.94 0.84 -6.78
N GLU A 154 16.07 -0.17 -6.64
CA GLU A 154 15.20 -0.33 -5.46
C GLU A 154 15.95 -0.63 -4.14
N ASP A 155 17.25 -0.91 -4.20
CA ASP A 155 18.11 -1.09 -3.03
C ASP A 155 18.68 0.24 -2.50
N ASP A 156 18.47 1.36 -3.20
CA ASP A 156 18.81 2.70 -2.71
C ASP A 156 18.09 3.01 -1.40
N LYS A 157 18.81 3.64 -0.46
CA LYS A 157 18.31 3.93 0.89
C LYS A 157 17.03 4.77 0.87
N THR A 158 16.95 5.77 0.00
CA THR A 158 15.79 6.66 -0.13
C THR A 158 14.57 5.90 -0.62
N LEU A 159 14.76 5.02 -1.61
CA LEU A 159 13.69 4.19 -2.15
C LEU A 159 13.24 3.14 -1.15
N ARG A 160 14.16 2.54 -0.39
CA ARG A 160 13.81 1.60 0.70
C ARG A 160 13.07 2.25 1.85
N GLU A 161 13.30 3.53 2.11
CA GLU A 161 12.59 4.28 3.15
C GLU A 161 11.18 4.70 2.76
N THR A 162 10.96 4.92 1.46
CA THR A 162 9.68 5.38 0.90
C THR A 162 8.83 4.22 0.36
N SER A 163 9.32 2.98 0.45
CA SER A 163 8.65 1.77 0.00
C SER A 163 8.58 0.70 1.10
N CYS A 164 7.96 -0.42 0.78
CA CYS A 164 7.85 -1.65 1.57
C CYS A 164 8.21 -2.87 0.73
N ASP A 165 9.25 -2.76 -0.10
CA ASP A 165 9.70 -3.81 -1.01
C ASP A 165 9.89 -5.17 -0.27
N PRO A 166 9.27 -6.27 -0.77
CA PRO A 166 9.29 -7.59 -0.10
C PRO A 166 10.67 -8.27 0.02
N LYS A 167 11.68 -7.82 -0.73
CA LYS A 167 13.02 -8.42 -0.73
C LYS A 167 13.60 -8.41 0.67
N PHE A 168 13.94 -9.60 1.17
CA PHE A 168 14.42 -9.81 2.53
C PHE A 168 13.44 -9.41 3.65
N ARG A 169 12.14 -9.47 3.39
CA ARG A 169 11.08 -9.27 4.40
C ARG A 169 10.24 -10.51 4.55
N ARG A 170 9.87 -10.86 5.78
CA ARG A 170 8.99 -12.01 6.05
C ARG A 170 7.53 -11.57 6.02
N ALA A 171 6.71 -12.32 5.31
CA ALA A 171 5.31 -11.95 5.10
C ALA A 171 4.34 -12.97 5.72
N LEU A 172 3.17 -12.51 6.17
CA LEU A 172 2.02 -13.34 6.53
C LEU A 172 0.92 -13.13 5.49
N VAL A 173 0.38 -14.21 4.94
CA VAL A 173 -0.85 -14.20 4.13
C VAL A 173 -1.93 -14.91 4.94
N THR A 174 -3.02 -14.23 5.28
CA THR A 174 -3.95 -14.69 6.32
C THR A 174 -4.81 -15.88 5.88
N ASP A 175 -5.24 -15.92 4.63
CA ASP A 175 -5.95 -17.07 4.05
C ASP A 175 -5.21 -17.57 2.81
N GLY A 176 -4.37 -18.58 3.01
CA GLY A 176 -3.61 -19.24 1.95
C GLY A 176 -4.41 -20.24 1.12
N LYS A 177 -5.64 -20.60 1.50
CA LYS A 177 -6.50 -21.52 0.72
C LYS A 177 -7.27 -20.77 -0.36
N SER A 178 -7.53 -19.48 -0.16
CA SER A 178 -8.08 -18.62 -1.20
C SER A 178 -7.17 -18.52 -2.44
N ALA A 179 -7.77 -18.44 -3.64
CA ALA A 179 -7.02 -18.27 -4.89
C ALA A 179 -6.16 -16.98 -4.88
N VAL A 180 -6.66 -15.91 -4.25
CA VAL A 180 -5.92 -14.66 -4.05
C VAL A 180 -4.75 -14.87 -3.10
N GLY A 181 -4.95 -15.54 -1.96
CA GLY A 181 -3.87 -15.84 -1.02
C GLY A 181 -2.75 -16.67 -1.62
N GLN A 182 -3.09 -17.71 -2.38
CA GLN A 182 -2.09 -18.53 -3.10
C GLN A 182 -1.30 -17.69 -4.11
N ALA A 183 -1.97 -16.84 -4.88
CA ALA A 183 -1.32 -15.95 -5.84
C ALA A 183 -0.41 -14.92 -5.16
N VAL A 184 -0.86 -14.32 -4.06
CA VAL A 184 -0.08 -13.35 -3.28
C VAL A 184 1.15 -14.01 -2.67
N ALA A 185 1.02 -15.18 -2.07
CA ALA A 185 2.15 -15.90 -1.48
C ALA A 185 3.23 -16.20 -2.53
N ARG A 186 2.84 -16.69 -3.72
CA ARG A 186 3.78 -16.91 -4.84
C ARG A 186 4.45 -15.60 -5.28
N ALA A 187 3.68 -14.54 -5.50
CA ALA A 187 4.23 -13.26 -5.92
C ALA A 187 5.20 -12.64 -4.89
N LEU A 188 4.94 -12.82 -3.59
CA LEU A 188 5.86 -12.40 -2.53
C LEU A 188 7.17 -13.19 -2.56
N LEU A 189 7.10 -14.52 -2.72
CA LEU A 189 8.29 -15.37 -2.87
C LEU A 189 9.13 -14.95 -4.09
N ASP A 190 8.48 -14.70 -5.22
CA ASP A 190 9.13 -14.24 -6.46
C ASP A 190 9.72 -12.82 -6.31
N ALA A 191 9.11 -11.98 -5.47
CA ALA A 191 9.63 -10.66 -5.11
C ALA A 191 10.81 -10.69 -4.12
N GLY A 192 11.30 -11.87 -3.72
CA GLY A 192 12.46 -12.03 -2.86
C GLY A 192 12.14 -12.11 -1.36
N CYS A 193 10.89 -12.41 -1.01
CA CYS A 193 10.49 -12.74 0.35
C CYS A 193 11.16 -14.06 0.79
N PRO A 194 12.03 -14.06 1.82
CA PRO A 194 12.70 -15.28 2.28
C PRO A 194 11.78 -16.23 3.04
N THR A 195 10.66 -15.74 3.59
CA THR A 195 9.71 -16.58 4.32
C THR A 195 8.30 -16.03 4.21
N VAL A 196 7.38 -16.86 3.74
CA VAL A 196 5.94 -16.58 3.77
C VAL A 196 5.28 -17.50 4.79
N PHE A 197 4.71 -16.91 5.85
CA PHE A 197 3.78 -17.59 6.73
C PHE A 197 2.43 -17.68 6.01
N LEU A 198 1.96 -18.90 5.76
CA LEU A 198 0.76 -19.16 4.97
C LEU A 198 -0.36 -19.64 5.89
N GLY A 199 -1.34 -18.77 6.12
CA GLY A 199 -2.48 -19.05 6.99
C GLY A 199 -3.37 -20.17 6.43
N ASP A 200 -3.67 -21.14 7.27
CA ASP A 200 -4.66 -22.18 7.04
C ASP A 200 -5.88 -21.91 7.93
N PRO A 201 -6.98 -21.35 7.38
CA PRO A 201 -8.19 -21.10 8.15
C PRO A 201 -8.99 -22.39 8.44
N GLN A 202 -8.70 -23.50 7.74
CA GLN A 202 -9.48 -24.74 7.82
C GLN A 202 -8.56 -25.95 7.76
N ALA A 203 -7.73 -26.16 8.78
CA ALA A 203 -6.70 -27.21 8.79
C ALA A 203 -7.22 -28.64 8.51
N TRP A 204 -8.51 -28.89 8.75
CA TRP A 204 -9.16 -30.17 8.47
C TRP A 204 -9.50 -30.38 6.98
N LYS A 205 -9.62 -29.32 6.17
CA LYS A 205 -9.97 -29.37 4.75
C LYS A 205 -8.71 -29.44 3.90
N ARG A 206 -8.51 -30.51 3.12
CA ARG A 206 -7.37 -30.62 2.19
C ARG A 206 -7.56 -29.69 0.99
N ASP A 207 -6.47 -29.10 0.54
CA ASP A 207 -6.42 -28.30 -0.68
C ASP A 207 -5.07 -28.56 -1.38
N ALA A 208 -5.10 -29.19 -2.54
CA ALA A 208 -3.89 -29.62 -3.24
C ALA A 208 -2.99 -28.45 -3.67
N ALA A 209 -3.58 -27.28 -3.95
CA ALA A 209 -2.82 -26.11 -4.37
C ALA A 209 -2.16 -25.41 -3.16
N TYR A 210 -2.84 -25.39 -2.01
CA TYR A 210 -2.26 -25.02 -0.72
C TYR A 210 -1.12 -25.96 -0.34
N ASP A 211 -1.33 -27.27 -0.38
CA ASP A 211 -0.35 -28.28 0.01
C ASP A 211 0.91 -28.22 -0.86
N ALA A 212 0.74 -28.01 -2.18
CA ALA A 212 1.85 -27.82 -3.10
C ALA A 212 2.66 -26.55 -2.80
N LEU A 213 1.99 -25.46 -2.43
CA LEU A 213 2.65 -24.20 -2.06
C LEU A 213 3.36 -24.33 -0.70
N ALA A 214 2.74 -25.01 0.27
CA ALA A 214 3.29 -25.27 1.59
C ALA A 214 4.53 -26.18 1.56
N ALA A 215 4.76 -26.90 0.46
CA ALA A 215 5.94 -27.72 0.25
C ALA A 215 7.20 -26.91 -0.14
N ASP A 216 7.07 -25.63 -0.55
CA ASP A 216 8.23 -24.77 -0.79
C ASP A 216 8.96 -24.52 0.55
N PRO A 217 10.29 -24.72 0.65
CA PRO A 217 11.04 -24.57 1.90
C PRO A 217 11.02 -23.14 2.49
N ARG A 218 10.60 -22.14 1.70
CA ARG A 218 10.41 -20.76 2.14
C ARG A 218 9.01 -20.52 2.71
N VAL A 219 8.08 -21.46 2.59
CA VAL A 219 6.72 -21.35 3.11
C VAL A 219 6.61 -22.04 4.46
N GLN A 220 5.93 -21.39 5.40
CA GLN A 220 5.63 -21.95 6.73
C GLN A 220 4.12 -21.90 6.93
N ALA A 221 3.46 -23.05 6.85
CA ALA A 221 2.04 -23.17 7.14
C ALA A 221 1.75 -22.83 8.61
N VAL A 222 0.74 -22.00 8.87
CA VAL A 222 0.28 -21.65 10.22
C VAL A 222 -1.24 -21.79 10.28
N VAL A 223 -1.76 -22.49 11.30
CA VAL A 223 -3.22 -22.59 11.50
C VAL A 223 -3.73 -21.24 11.96
N LEU A 224 -4.49 -20.54 11.12
CA LEU A 224 -4.93 -19.18 11.36
C LEU A 224 -6.37 -19.00 10.85
N ASP A 225 -7.31 -19.07 11.79
CA ASP A 225 -8.71 -18.70 11.56
C ASP A 225 -8.95 -17.31 12.15
N VAL A 226 -9.29 -16.35 11.30
CA VAL A 226 -9.48 -14.95 11.71
C VAL A 226 -10.76 -14.73 12.54
N THR A 227 -11.66 -15.72 12.58
CA THR A 227 -12.88 -15.68 13.42
C THR A 227 -12.61 -16.15 14.85
N ASP A 228 -11.57 -16.95 15.06
CA ASP A 228 -11.15 -17.47 16.37
C ASP A 228 -10.05 -16.60 16.98
N THR A 229 -10.39 -15.85 18.03
CA THR A 229 -9.44 -15.01 18.78
C THR A 229 -8.24 -15.80 19.28
N ASP A 230 -8.44 -17.01 19.82
CA ASP A 230 -7.34 -17.80 20.38
C ASP A 230 -6.41 -18.30 19.25
N SER A 231 -6.96 -18.59 18.07
CA SER A 231 -6.18 -18.94 16.88
C SER A 231 -5.24 -17.80 16.49
N VAL A 232 -5.79 -16.58 16.37
CA VAL A 232 -5.01 -15.39 16.02
C VAL A 232 -3.94 -15.09 17.06
N GLU A 233 -4.28 -15.13 18.36
CA GLU A 233 -3.35 -14.85 19.46
C GLU A 233 -2.21 -15.86 19.52
N ARG A 234 -2.49 -17.17 19.36
CA ARG A 234 -1.44 -18.21 19.33
C ARG A 234 -0.45 -18.00 18.18
N VAL A 235 -0.96 -17.70 16.98
CA VAL A 235 -0.09 -17.44 15.82
C VAL A 235 0.71 -16.17 16.05
N ALA A 236 0.09 -15.08 16.51
CA ALA A 236 0.77 -13.83 16.81
C ALA A 236 1.87 -13.99 17.88
N ALA A 237 1.63 -14.79 18.92
CA ALA A 237 2.65 -15.10 19.92
C ALA A 237 3.86 -15.85 19.32
N SER A 238 3.62 -16.74 18.34
CA SER A 238 4.67 -17.57 17.73
C SER A 238 5.49 -16.87 16.62
N ILE A 239 4.85 -16.00 15.84
CA ILE A 239 5.44 -15.38 14.64
C ILE A 239 5.27 -13.87 14.56
N GLY A 240 4.49 -13.21 15.43
CA GLY A 240 4.21 -11.78 15.35
C GLY A 240 5.47 -10.90 15.36
N GLY A 241 6.47 -11.25 16.16
CA GLY A 241 7.78 -10.58 16.16
C GLY A 241 8.65 -10.85 14.92
N LYS A 242 8.22 -11.77 14.05
CA LYS A 242 8.91 -12.14 12.79
C LYS A 242 8.24 -11.51 11.56
N VAL A 243 6.95 -11.20 11.61
CA VAL A 243 6.20 -10.65 10.47
C VAL A 243 6.59 -9.20 10.23
N GLU A 244 6.83 -8.86 8.96
CA GLU A 244 7.15 -7.50 8.51
C GLU A 244 6.14 -7.00 7.48
N ILE A 245 5.51 -7.91 6.74
CA ILE A 245 4.42 -7.60 5.82
C ILE A 245 3.24 -8.50 6.18
N LEU A 246 2.10 -7.95 6.55
CA LEU A 246 0.87 -8.72 6.75
C LEU A 246 -0.06 -8.42 5.58
N VAL A 247 -0.48 -9.45 4.83
CA VAL A 247 -1.50 -9.35 3.80
C VAL A 247 -2.76 -10.06 4.29
N ASN A 248 -3.77 -9.27 4.63
CA ASN A 248 -5.09 -9.77 4.98
C ASN A 248 -5.87 -10.10 3.70
N THR A 249 -5.90 -11.39 3.36
CA THR A 249 -6.65 -11.95 2.22
C THR A 249 -7.92 -12.68 2.65
N ALA A 250 -8.18 -12.76 3.96
CA ALA A 250 -9.38 -13.40 4.49
C ALA A 250 -10.63 -12.63 4.04
N ASP A 251 -11.57 -13.34 3.44
CA ASP A 251 -12.82 -12.78 2.95
C ASP A 251 -13.93 -13.82 2.99
N LEU A 252 -15.12 -13.38 3.36
CA LEU A 252 -16.34 -14.16 3.24
C LEU A 252 -17.35 -13.41 2.38
N GLU A 253 -17.38 -13.77 1.10
CA GLU A 253 -18.33 -13.24 0.13
C GLU A 253 -19.60 -14.09 0.05
N ARG A 254 -20.76 -13.42 0.11
CA ARG A 254 -22.08 -14.06 0.04
C ARG A 254 -23.04 -13.21 -0.77
N GLU A 255 -23.75 -13.87 -1.69
CA GLU A 255 -24.90 -13.28 -2.38
C GLU A 255 -26.05 -13.03 -1.39
N GLY A 256 -26.85 -12.01 -1.68
CA GLY A 256 -28.00 -11.64 -0.86
C GLY A 256 -28.16 -10.14 -0.72
N GLY A 257 -29.41 -9.69 -0.86
CA GLY A 257 -29.82 -8.32 -0.57
C GLY A 257 -30.46 -8.21 0.82
N LEU A 258 -30.56 -7.00 1.35
CA LEU A 258 -31.12 -6.74 2.69
C LEU A 258 -32.56 -7.25 2.88
N LEU A 259 -33.34 -7.33 1.79
CA LEU A 259 -34.73 -7.80 1.82
C LEU A 259 -34.86 -9.33 1.71
N ASN A 260 -33.77 -10.04 1.42
CA ASN A 260 -33.82 -11.48 1.26
C ASN A 260 -34.01 -12.18 2.62
N ARG A 261 -34.98 -13.09 2.68
CA ARG A 261 -35.36 -13.72 3.95
C ARG A 261 -34.29 -14.72 4.40
N LYS A 262 -33.96 -14.70 5.69
CA LYS A 262 -33.01 -15.61 6.37
C LYS A 262 -31.51 -15.34 6.15
N ASP A 263 -31.12 -14.19 5.58
CA ASP A 263 -29.71 -13.85 5.31
C ASP A 263 -28.96 -13.19 6.48
N VAL A 264 -29.62 -12.94 7.62
CA VAL A 264 -28.99 -12.24 8.77
C VAL A 264 -27.80 -13.02 9.35
N ASN A 265 -27.89 -14.35 9.41
CA ASN A 265 -26.77 -15.17 9.90
C ASN A 265 -25.58 -15.10 8.94
N THR A 266 -25.84 -15.23 7.64
CA THR A 266 -24.83 -15.06 6.59
C THR A 266 -24.16 -13.68 6.65
N ALA A 267 -24.93 -12.64 6.92
CA ALA A 267 -24.41 -11.28 7.10
C ALA A 267 -23.55 -11.14 8.36
N ARG A 268 -23.94 -11.81 9.46
CA ARG A 268 -23.15 -11.86 10.69
C ARG A 268 -21.81 -12.55 10.45
N ASP A 269 -21.81 -13.68 9.74
CA ASP A 269 -20.58 -14.41 9.42
C ASP A 269 -19.64 -13.55 8.55
N ALA A 270 -20.21 -12.83 7.57
CA ALA A 270 -19.42 -11.92 6.73
C ALA A 270 -18.82 -10.76 7.53
N MET A 271 -19.57 -10.21 8.48
CA MET A 271 -19.05 -9.20 9.42
C MET A 271 -17.95 -9.79 10.32
N ASP A 272 -18.12 -11.02 10.81
CA ASP A 272 -17.14 -11.62 11.71
C ASP A 272 -15.80 -11.90 11.00
N VAL A 273 -15.84 -12.39 9.76
CA VAL A 273 -14.61 -12.59 8.95
C VAL A 273 -14.01 -11.25 8.51
N ASN A 274 -14.79 -10.42 7.82
CA ASN A 274 -14.25 -9.27 7.08
C ASN A 274 -13.92 -8.08 7.98
N VAL A 275 -14.66 -7.91 9.08
CA VAL A 275 -14.56 -6.73 9.96
C VAL A 275 -13.88 -7.12 11.27
N LEU A 276 -14.48 -8.05 12.01
CA LEU A 276 -13.93 -8.46 13.30
C LEU A 276 -12.63 -9.25 13.14
N GLY A 277 -12.48 -10.05 12.08
CA GLY A 277 -11.24 -10.74 11.75
C GLY A 277 -10.08 -9.78 11.50
N LEU A 278 -10.31 -8.69 10.75
CA LEU A 278 -9.33 -7.61 10.58
C LEU A 278 -8.95 -7.00 11.94
N MET A 279 -9.94 -6.72 12.79
CA MET A 279 -9.71 -6.16 14.13
C MET A 279 -8.89 -7.09 15.03
N ARG A 280 -9.19 -8.40 15.06
CA ARG A 280 -8.42 -9.40 15.83
C ARG A 280 -6.98 -9.49 15.35
N LEU A 281 -6.77 -9.49 14.04
CA LEU A 281 -5.43 -9.43 13.45
C LEU A 281 -4.72 -8.14 13.89
N ALA A 282 -5.38 -6.99 13.80
CA ALA A 282 -4.77 -5.69 14.13
C ALA A 282 -4.35 -5.62 15.61
N GLN A 283 -5.19 -6.12 16.52
CA GLN A 283 -4.88 -6.17 17.95
C GLN A 283 -3.69 -7.10 18.26
N SER A 284 -3.61 -8.24 17.56
CA SER A 284 -2.60 -9.27 17.86
C SER A 284 -1.25 -9.03 17.17
N PHE A 285 -1.26 -8.55 15.91
CA PHE A 285 -0.05 -8.32 15.11
C PHE A 285 0.39 -6.85 15.08
N GLY A 286 -0.54 -5.90 15.22
CA GLY A 286 -0.28 -4.47 15.10
C GLY A 286 0.82 -3.96 16.03
N PRO A 287 0.78 -4.23 17.35
CA PRO A 287 1.82 -3.78 18.28
C PRO A 287 3.22 -4.30 17.91
N ALA A 288 3.34 -5.58 17.52
CA ALA A 288 4.60 -6.18 17.12
C ALA A 288 5.12 -5.58 15.80
N LEU A 289 4.23 -5.37 14.83
CA LEU A 289 4.56 -4.76 13.54
C LEU A 289 5.04 -3.30 13.70
N CYS A 290 4.38 -2.52 14.56
CA CYS A 290 4.82 -1.16 14.92
C CYS A 290 6.20 -1.17 15.60
N GLY A 291 6.47 -2.13 16.48
CA GLY A 291 7.79 -2.30 17.09
C GLY A 291 8.88 -2.65 16.08
N ARG A 292 8.56 -3.40 15.02
CA ARG A 292 9.48 -3.74 13.92
C ARG A 292 9.81 -2.54 13.04
N ALA A 293 8.86 -1.63 12.84
CA ALA A 293 9.03 -0.42 12.02
C ALA A 293 10.18 0.50 12.49
N ALA A 294 10.64 0.32 13.73
CA ALA A 294 11.75 1.05 14.31
C ALA A 294 13.16 0.45 14.05
N ASP A 295 13.27 -0.66 13.33
CA ASP A 295 14.56 -1.35 13.05
C ASP A 295 15.42 -0.70 11.92
N GLY A 296 15.42 0.64 11.83
CA GLY A 296 16.30 1.41 10.95
C GLY A 296 16.00 1.31 9.45
N VAL A 297 17.04 1.27 8.61
CA VAL A 297 16.88 1.29 7.14
C VAL A 297 16.19 0.02 6.60
N ASN A 298 16.21 -1.08 7.37
CA ASN A 298 15.59 -2.35 7.00
C ASN A 298 14.19 -2.56 7.59
N SER A 299 13.57 -1.53 8.19
CA SER A 299 12.30 -1.68 8.90
C SER A 299 11.06 -1.28 8.11
N ALA A 300 11.11 -1.40 6.78
CA ALA A 300 9.93 -1.19 5.96
C ALA A 300 8.90 -2.28 6.27
N THR A 301 7.85 -1.90 6.97
CA THR A 301 6.76 -2.77 7.41
C THR A 301 5.46 -2.33 6.78
N ALA A 302 4.65 -3.30 6.36
CA ALA A 302 3.37 -3.01 5.70
C ALA A 302 2.24 -3.88 6.22
N TRP A 303 1.05 -3.30 6.20
CA TRP A 303 -0.23 -3.96 6.37
C TRP A 303 -1.01 -3.79 5.07
N VAL A 304 -1.45 -4.88 4.46
CA VAL A 304 -2.19 -4.87 3.20
C VAL A 304 -3.56 -5.48 3.43
N ASN A 305 -4.63 -4.73 3.13
CA ASN A 305 -6.00 -5.24 3.16
C ASN A 305 -6.49 -5.49 1.74
N VAL A 306 -6.94 -6.72 1.45
CA VAL A 306 -7.68 -7.02 0.23
C VAL A 306 -9.17 -6.76 0.48
N LEU A 307 -9.62 -5.57 0.09
CA LEU A 307 -11.00 -5.14 0.22
C LEU A 307 -11.76 -5.47 -1.07
N SER A 308 -12.59 -4.56 -1.55
CA SER A 308 -13.37 -4.66 -2.78
C SER A 308 -13.74 -3.26 -3.22
N ILE A 309 -13.89 -3.02 -4.52
CA ILE A 309 -14.44 -1.75 -5.02
C ILE A 309 -15.80 -1.42 -4.41
N TYR A 310 -16.59 -2.46 -4.09
CA TYR A 310 -17.90 -2.35 -3.45
C TYR A 310 -17.84 -1.99 -1.94
N ALA A 311 -16.64 -1.73 -1.41
CA ALA A 311 -16.48 -1.04 -0.13
C ALA A 311 -16.89 0.44 -0.20
N HIS A 312 -16.78 1.06 -1.38
CA HIS A 312 -17.10 2.48 -1.58
C HIS A 312 -18.58 2.73 -1.89
N MET A 313 -19.28 1.72 -2.40
CA MET A 313 -20.67 1.80 -2.80
C MET A 313 -21.27 0.39 -2.82
N ASN A 314 -22.50 0.27 -2.36
CA ASN A 314 -23.14 -1.02 -2.18
C ASN A 314 -23.51 -1.68 -3.53
N LEU A 315 -23.17 -2.95 -3.71
CA LEU A 315 -23.71 -3.78 -4.79
C LEU A 315 -24.98 -4.49 -4.29
N PRO A 316 -26.19 -4.18 -4.79
CA PRO A 316 -27.44 -4.70 -4.22
C PRO A 316 -27.57 -6.23 -4.20
N SER A 317 -27.00 -6.93 -5.18
CA SER A 317 -26.98 -8.39 -5.22
C SER A 317 -26.10 -9.03 -4.14
N ARG A 318 -25.21 -8.26 -3.52
CA ARG A 318 -24.28 -8.66 -2.45
C ARG A 318 -24.24 -7.58 -1.35
N GLY A 319 -25.41 -7.13 -0.93
CA GLY A 319 -25.56 -5.90 -0.16
C GLY A 319 -24.91 -5.97 1.22
N MET A 320 -25.04 -7.10 1.93
CA MET A 320 -24.44 -7.27 3.26
C MET A 320 -22.93 -7.51 3.20
N TRP A 321 -22.43 -8.18 2.16
CA TRP A 321 -20.99 -8.28 1.94
C TRP A 321 -20.39 -6.92 1.63
N SER A 322 -21.01 -6.11 0.75
CA SER A 322 -20.59 -4.73 0.48
C SER A 322 -20.56 -3.88 1.77
N ALA A 323 -21.57 -4.03 2.63
CA ALA A 323 -21.58 -3.37 3.94
C ALA A 323 -20.41 -3.80 4.85
N SER A 324 -20.07 -5.10 4.86
CA SER A 324 -18.90 -5.60 5.60
C SER A 324 -17.58 -5.03 5.04
N LYS A 325 -17.43 -4.91 3.72
CA LYS A 325 -16.26 -4.32 3.08
C LYS A 325 -16.16 -2.81 3.32
N ALA A 326 -17.30 -2.10 3.36
CA ALA A 326 -17.34 -0.69 3.75
C ALA A 326 -16.93 -0.47 5.22
N ALA A 327 -17.39 -1.34 6.13
CA ALA A 327 -16.95 -1.33 7.52
C ALA A 327 -15.44 -1.65 7.64
N ALA A 328 -14.95 -2.64 6.90
CA ALA A 328 -13.53 -2.97 6.83
C ALA A 328 -12.68 -1.82 6.27
N LEU A 329 -13.16 -1.08 5.27
CA LEU A 329 -12.50 0.14 4.76
C LEU A 329 -12.41 1.21 5.85
N SER A 330 -13.48 1.45 6.59
CA SER A 330 -13.47 2.39 7.72
C SER A 330 -12.47 1.97 8.80
N LEU A 331 -12.42 0.69 9.15
CA LEU A 331 -11.40 0.16 10.06
C LEU A 331 -9.98 0.31 9.52
N ALA A 332 -9.78 0.08 8.22
CA ALA A 332 -8.47 0.24 7.59
C ALA A 332 -7.99 1.70 7.59
N GLN A 333 -8.89 2.67 7.46
CA GLN A 333 -8.58 4.09 7.60
C GLN A 333 -8.15 4.44 9.03
N CYS A 334 -8.85 3.88 10.03
CA CYS A 334 -8.44 3.99 11.44
C CYS A 334 -7.06 3.38 11.65
N LEU A 335 -6.86 2.15 11.18
CA LEU A 335 -5.60 1.42 11.28
C LEU A 335 -4.45 2.19 10.66
N ARG A 336 -4.65 2.82 9.49
CA ARG A 336 -3.66 3.68 8.84
C ARG A 336 -3.25 4.85 9.75
N ALA A 337 -4.20 5.49 10.44
CA ALA A 337 -3.91 6.57 11.36
C ALA A 337 -3.13 6.09 12.60
N GLU A 338 -3.52 4.95 13.18
CA GLU A 338 -2.85 4.35 14.35
C GLU A 338 -1.42 3.89 14.03
N MET A 339 -1.23 3.30 12.85
CA MET A 339 0.06 2.78 12.37
C MET A 339 1.04 3.86 11.89
N ARG A 340 0.51 5.05 11.54
CA ARG A 340 1.30 6.17 11.04
C ARG A 340 2.42 6.59 12.00
N GLY A 341 2.14 6.56 13.31
CA GLY A 341 3.11 6.93 14.35
C GLY A 341 4.35 6.03 14.39
N ALA A 342 4.22 4.77 13.93
CA ALA A 342 5.33 3.83 13.81
C ALA A 342 5.99 3.86 12.42
N GLY A 343 5.35 4.46 11.43
CA GLY A 343 5.78 4.44 10.03
C GLY A 343 5.47 3.12 9.32
N VAL A 344 4.47 2.37 9.80
CA VAL A 344 3.96 1.17 9.11
C VAL A 344 3.03 1.63 7.97
N ARG A 345 3.26 1.14 6.76
CA ARG A 345 2.42 1.46 5.60
C ARG A 345 1.14 0.63 5.64
N VAL A 346 -0.03 1.27 5.49
CA VAL A 346 -1.31 0.56 5.35
C VAL A 346 -1.83 0.72 3.92
N VAL A 347 -1.76 -0.37 3.17
CA VAL A 347 -2.19 -0.50 1.78
C VAL A 347 -3.59 -1.11 1.72
N ASN A 348 -4.51 -0.48 1.00
CA ASN A 348 -5.82 -1.05 0.70
C ASN A 348 -5.90 -1.35 -0.80
N VAL A 349 -6.36 -2.55 -1.11
CA VAL A 349 -6.54 -3.01 -2.49
C VAL A 349 -8.03 -3.15 -2.76
N PHE A 350 -8.48 -2.50 -3.82
CA PHE A 350 -9.86 -2.45 -4.27
C PHE A 350 -9.96 -3.15 -5.62
N PRO A 351 -9.99 -4.49 -5.65
CA PRO A 351 -10.25 -5.20 -6.90
C PRO A 351 -11.72 -4.98 -7.32
N GLY A 352 -11.95 -5.05 -8.63
CA GLY A 352 -13.27 -5.30 -9.19
C GLY A 352 -13.68 -6.77 -9.00
N PRO A 353 -14.67 -7.26 -9.76
CA PRO A 353 -15.02 -8.67 -9.82
C PRO A 353 -13.77 -9.56 -10.00
N VAL A 354 -13.55 -10.55 -9.13
CA VAL A 354 -12.36 -11.42 -9.12
C VAL A 354 -12.70 -12.82 -9.65
N ASP A 355 -11.82 -13.39 -10.46
CA ASP A 355 -12.00 -14.73 -11.03
C ASP A 355 -11.72 -15.84 -9.99
N HIS A 356 -12.71 -16.11 -9.13
CA HIS A 356 -12.70 -17.19 -8.14
C HIS A 356 -14.08 -17.84 -7.96
N GLU A 357 -14.16 -18.81 -7.05
CA GLU A 357 -15.34 -19.65 -6.82
C GLU A 357 -16.65 -18.87 -6.65
N TRP A 358 -16.66 -17.81 -5.84
CA TRP A 358 -17.86 -17.00 -5.59
C TRP A 358 -18.35 -16.13 -6.76
N GLU A 359 -17.55 -15.93 -7.81
CA GLU A 359 -17.89 -15.06 -8.93
C GLU A 359 -18.04 -15.78 -10.27
N GLN A 360 -18.19 -17.10 -10.26
CA GLN A 360 -18.36 -17.89 -11.50
C GLN A 360 -19.56 -17.43 -12.34
N ARG A 361 -20.57 -16.82 -11.70
CA ARG A 361 -21.78 -16.29 -12.36
C ARG A 361 -21.65 -14.84 -12.80
N THR A 362 -20.61 -14.13 -12.38
CA THR A 362 -20.39 -12.73 -12.78
C THR A 362 -19.86 -12.69 -14.22
N PRO A 363 -20.49 -11.94 -15.14
CA PRO A 363 -19.98 -11.81 -16.51
C PRO A 363 -18.61 -11.10 -16.51
N PRO A 364 -17.76 -11.34 -17.52
CA PRO A 364 -16.54 -10.58 -17.72
C PRO A 364 -16.81 -9.07 -17.87
N PRO A 365 -15.85 -8.19 -17.53
CA PRO A 365 -14.46 -8.50 -17.15
C PRO A 365 -14.31 -8.88 -15.67
N ARG A 366 -13.48 -9.90 -15.40
CA ARG A 366 -13.05 -10.32 -14.06
C ARG A 366 -11.53 -10.22 -13.93
N VAL A 367 -11.07 -9.98 -12.71
CA VAL A 367 -9.66 -9.80 -12.36
C VAL A 367 -9.07 -11.14 -11.96
N ALA A 368 -8.00 -11.57 -12.62
CA ALA A 368 -7.27 -12.76 -12.21
C ALA A 368 -6.60 -12.55 -10.83
N PRO A 369 -6.61 -13.55 -9.92
CA PRO A 369 -5.90 -13.47 -8.64
C PRO A 369 -4.41 -13.07 -8.76
N ALA A 370 -3.74 -13.50 -9.83
CA ALA A 370 -2.35 -13.13 -10.13
C ALA A 370 -2.17 -11.63 -10.43
N ALA A 371 -3.18 -10.97 -11.01
CA ALA A 371 -3.14 -9.53 -11.25
C ALA A 371 -3.23 -8.75 -9.93
N ILE A 372 -4.06 -9.21 -8.98
CA ILE A 372 -4.14 -8.65 -7.62
C ILE A 372 -2.81 -8.82 -6.89
N ALA A 373 -2.22 -10.01 -6.96
CA ALA A 373 -0.92 -10.29 -6.35
C ALA A 373 0.20 -9.40 -6.91
N THR A 374 0.23 -9.22 -8.24
CA THR A 374 1.17 -8.33 -8.92
C THR A 374 0.97 -6.88 -8.49
N ALA A 375 -0.28 -6.42 -8.39
CA ALA A 375 -0.61 -5.07 -7.93
C ALA A 375 -0.19 -4.84 -6.48
N ILE A 376 -0.34 -5.83 -5.59
CA ILE A 376 0.13 -5.76 -4.19
C ILE A 376 1.65 -5.60 -4.15
N VAL A 377 2.40 -6.46 -4.86
CA VAL A 377 3.87 -6.38 -4.88
C VAL A 377 4.33 -5.04 -5.43
N ARG A 378 3.69 -4.55 -6.50
CA ARG A 378 3.98 -3.23 -7.06
C ARG A 378 3.68 -2.11 -6.06
N ALA A 379 2.53 -2.12 -5.41
CA ALA A 379 2.16 -1.12 -4.42
C ALA A 379 3.13 -1.08 -3.24
N LEU A 380 3.61 -2.26 -2.80
CA LEU A 380 4.65 -2.37 -1.78
C LEU A 380 5.96 -1.74 -2.25
N LYS A 381 6.42 -1.98 -3.49
CA LYS A 381 7.64 -1.38 -4.05
C LYS A 381 7.50 0.13 -4.30
N ASP A 382 6.32 0.56 -4.72
CA ASP A 382 6.06 1.97 -5.04
C ASP A 382 5.73 2.80 -3.80
N GLY A 383 5.32 2.17 -2.69
CA GLY A 383 4.92 2.83 -1.44
C GLY A 383 3.50 3.42 -1.49
N ILE A 384 2.63 2.82 -2.30
CA ILE A 384 1.25 3.25 -2.57
C ILE A 384 0.33 2.80 -1.44
N GLU A 385 -0.66 3.61 -1.08
CA GLU A 385 -1.62 3.32 -0.01
C GLU A 385 -2.96 2.79 -0.50
N ASP A 386 -3.44 3.21 -1.67
CA ASP A 386 -4.74 2.81 -2.20
C ASP A 386 -4.59 2.36 -3.68
N VAL A 387 -5.03 1.13 -3.98
CA VAL A 387 -4.79 0.47 -5.28
C VAL A 387 -6.10 -0.04 -5.87
N TYR A 388 -6.44 0.39 -7.08
CA TYR A 388 -7.65 -0.05 -7.79
C TYR A 388 -7.27 -1.02 -8.91
N VAL A 389 -7.74 -2.28 -8.82
CA VAL A 389 -7.29 -3.36 -9.71
C VAL A 389 -8.42 -3.82 -10.63
N GLY A 390 -8.17 -3.75 -11.94
CA GLY A 390 -9.11 -4.13 -12.99
C GLY A 390 -9.95 -2.96 -13.53
N ASP A 391 -10.47 -3.13 -14.74
CA ASP A 391 -11.18 -2.08 -15.48
C ASP A 391 -12.42 -1.60 -14.71
N VAL A 392 -13.19 -2.55 -14.14
CA VAL A 392 -14.37 -2.22 -13.32
C VAL A 392 -13.98 -1.34 -12.15
N ALA A 393 -12.92 -1.66 -11.41
CA ALA A 393 -12.52 -0.85 -10.26
C ALA A 393 -12.06 0.56 -10.64
N GLN A 394 -11.33 0.68 -11.75
CA GLN A 394 -10.83 1.97 -12.25
C GLN A 394 -11.96 2.84 -12.78
N GLU A 395 -12.87 2.27 -13.58
CA GLU A 395 -14.07 2.98 -14.05
C GLU A 395 -14.92 3.41 -12.87
N PHE A 396 -15.18 2.51 -11.92
CA PHE A 396 -15.96 2.79 -10.72
C PHE A 396 -15.37 3.95 -9.91
N ARG A 397 -14.05 3.96 -9.73
CA ARG A 397 -13.32 5.02 -9.04
C ARG A 397 -13.48 6.37 -9.73
N ALA A 398 -13.35 6.41 -11.06
CA ALA A 398 -13.52 7.63 -11.85
C ALA A 398 -14.95 8.17 -11.73
N ARG A 399 -15.94 7.29 -11.92
CA ARG A 399 -17.37 7.64 -11.86
C ARG A 399 -17.82 8.08 -10.47
N LEU A 400 -17.27 7.47 -9.42
CA LEU A 400 -17.53 7.88 -8.03
C LEU A 400 -17.04 9.31 -7.75
N ALA A 401 -15.94 9.73 -8.38
CA ALA A 401 -15.41 11.09 -8.24
C ALA A 401 -16.22 12.13 -9.04
N GLU A 402 -16.82 11.72 -10.16
CA GLU A 402 -17.59 12.61 -11.04
C GLU A 402 -19.07 12.73 -10.63
N ASN A 403 -19.78 11.60 -10.52
CA ASN A 403 -21.22 11.56 -10.23
C ASN A 403 -21.57 10.34 -9.36
N PRO A 404 -21.33 10.42 -8.04
CA PRO A 404 -21.57 9.29 -7.13
C PRO A 404 -23.05 8.88 -7.10
N LYS A 405 -23.99 9.82 -7.27
CA LYS A 405 -25.43 9.52 -7.26
C LYS A 405 -25.87 8.79 -8.53
N GLY A 406 -25.31 9.16 -9.69
CA GLY A 406 -25.56 8.44 -10.94
C GLY A 406 -25.11 6.98 -10.84
N LEU A 407 -23.91 6.76 -10.32
CA LEU A 407 -23.35 5.42 -10.10
C LEU A 407 -24.21 4.57 -9.14
N GLU A 408 -24.69 5.17 -8.04
CA GLU A 408 -25.62 4.50 -7.11
C GLU A 408 -26.91 4.04 -7.80
N ARG A 409 -27.47 4.87 -8.69
CA ARG A 409 -28.72 4.54 -9.42
C ARG A 409 -28.51 3.44 -10.45
N GLU A 410 -27.38 3.42 -11.12
CA GLU A 410 -27.07 2.39 -12.11
C GLU A 410 -26.78 1.02 -11.48
N LEU A 411 -26.12 0.98 -10.32
CA LEU A 411 -25.94 -0.29 -9.59
C LEU A 411 -27.25 -0.89 -9.08
N GLY A 412 -28.28 -0.06 -8.91
CA GLY A 412 -29.61 -0.48 -8.48
C GLY A 412 -30.60 -0.75 -9.61
N ALA A 413 -30.22 -0.49 -10.86
CA ALA A 413 -31.01 -0.79 -12.06
C ALA A 413 -30.75 -2.21 -12.53
#